data_AF-A0A2W6D227-F1
#
_entry.id   AF-A0A2W6D227-F1
#
_cell.length_a   1.000
_cell.length_b   1.000
_cell.length_c   1.000
_cell.angle_alpha   90.00
_cell.angle_beta   90.00
_cell.angle_gamma   90.00
#
_symmetry.space_group_name_H-M   'P 1'
#
loop_
_entity.id
_entity.type
_entity.pdbx_description
1 polymer ?
#
loop_
_entity_poly.entity_id
_entity_poly.type
_entity_poly.pdbx_seq_one_letter_code
_entity_poly.pdbx_strand_id
1 'polypeptide(L)' 'MRIDSILPDRASPGQSVIIQGEDLDTATKVLFDQEVSFVIDGQTLVVEVPDDSGTVTVTVQGADGTSDTSNVTIQES' A
#
# COMPACT_ATOMS: atom_id res chain seq x y z
N MET A 1 7.54 10.77 4.71
CA MET A 1 6.65 9.76 4.10
C MET A 1 5.19 10.13 4.28
N ARG A 2 4.44 10.21 3.18
CA ARG A 2 2.99 10.48 3.18
C ARG A 2 2.31 9.66 2.08
N ILE A 3 1.11 9.15 2.36
CA ILE A 3 0.25 8.52 1.34
C ILE A 3 -0.79 9.56 0.90
N ASP A 4 -0.87 9.81 -0.40
CA ASP A 4 -1.86 10.72 -0.99
C ASP A 4 -3.03 9.97 -1.62
N SER A 5 -2.75 8.83 -2.26
CA SER A 5 -3.80 8.00 -2.87
C SER A 5 -3.38 6.55 -3.04
N ILE A 6 -4.39 5.67 -3.07
CA ILE A 6 -4.26 4.25 -3.40
C ILE A 6 -5.25 3.96 -4.53
N LEU A 7 -4.75 3.47 -5.66
CA LEU A 7 -5.54 3.25 -6.87
C LEU A 7 -5.37 1.83 -7.42
N PRO A 8 -6.47 1.10 -7.67
CA PRO A 8 -7.83 1.41 -7.25
C PRO A 8 -7.98 1.37 -5.70
N ASP A 9 -8.98 2.06 -5.18
CA ASP A 9 -9.35 2.03 -3.74
C ASP A 9 -10.08 0.73 -3.34
N ARG A 10 -10.42 -0.10 -4.33
CA ARG A 10 -11.00 -1.43 -4.17
C ARG A 10 -10.36 -2.43 -5.13
N ALA A 11 -9.87 -3.57 -4.61
CA ALA A 11 -9.18 -4.59 -5.40
C ALA A 11 -9.41 -5.99 -4.82
N SER A 12 -9.39 -7.03 -5.64
CA SER A 12 -9.43 -8.42 -5.19
C SER A 12 -8.02 -8.92 -4.80
N PRO A 13 -7.91 -9.99 -4.00
CA PRO A 13 -6.65 -10.66 -3.73
C PRO A 13 -5.84 -10.96 -4.99
N GLY A 14 -4.52 -10.73 -4.93
CA GLY A 14 -3.59 -10.95 -6.04
C GLY A 14 -3.63 -9.88 -7.15
N GLN A 15 -4.55 -8.91 -7.09
CA GLN A 15 -4.47 -7.72 -7.94
C GLN A 15 -3.42 -6.74 -7.41
N SER A 16 -2.94 -5.85 -8.28
CA SER A 16 -2.05 -4.77 -7.86
C SER A 16 -2.80 -3.47 -7.60
N VAL A 17 -2.35 -2.74 -6.58
CA VAL A 17 -2.70 -1.34 -6.36
C VAL A 17 -1.47 -0.46 -6.44
N ILE A 18 -1.67 0.80 -6.80
CA ILE A 18 -0.62 1.83 -6.87
C ILE A 18 -0.82 2.77 -5.69
N ILE A 19 0.20 2.90 -4.85
CA ILE A 19 0.27 3.90 -3.78
C ILE A 19 1.09 5.09 -4.31
N GLN A 20 0.52 6.29 -4.22
CA GLN A 20 1.20 7.54 -4.58
C GLN A 20 1.35 8.42 -3.35
N GLY A 21 2.42 9.22 -3.32
CA GLY A 21 2.64 10.17 -2.23
C GLY A 21 4.05 10.78 -2.23
N GLU A 22 4.54 11.10 -1.03
CA GLU A 22 5.82 11.78 -0.80
C GLU A 22 6.78 10.88 0.01
N ASP A 23 8.06 10.93 -0.35
CA ASP A 23 9.17 10.14 0.22
C ASP A 23 8.95 8.61 0.18
N LEU A 24 8.18 8.10 -0.79
CA LEU A 24 7.91 6.66 -0.89
C LEU A 24 9.08 5.85 -1.48
N ASP A 25 10.06 6.51 -2.09
CA ASP A 25 11.26 5.89 -2.65
C ASP A 25 12.21 5.33 -1.58
N THR A 26 12.03 5.73 -0.31
CA THR A 26 12.78 5.19 0.84
C THR A 26 12.04 4.07 1.57
N ALA A 27 10.90 3.60 1.03
CA ALA A 27 10.10 2.53 1.61
C ALA A 27 10.88 1.21 1.71
N THR A 28 10.84 0.63 2.91
CA THR A 28 11.41 -0.70 3.20
C THR A 28 10.34 -1.72 3.56
N LYS A 29 9.14 -1.26 3.92
CA LYS A 29 8.00 -2.12 4.28
C LYS A 29 6.68 -1.45 3.94
N VAL A 30 5.74 -2.22 3.41
CA VAL A 30 4.34 -1.84 3.21
C VAL A 30 3.47 -2.80 4.00
N LEU A 31 2.47 -2.28 4.72
CA LEU A 31 1.52 -3.07 5.47
C LEU A 31 0.10 -2.82 5.00
N PHE A 32 -0.64 -3.89 4.72
CA PHE A 32 -2.09 -3.94 4.52
C PHE A 32 -2.67 -4.79 5.66
N ASP A 33 -2.64 -4.26 6.89
CA ASP A 33 -2.73 -4.97 8.20
C ASP A 33 -1.68 -6.07 8.45
N GLN A 34 -1.09 -6.60 7.38
CA GLN A 34 0.06 -7.51 7.33
C GLN A 34 1.10 -7.01 6.33
N GLU A 35 2.34 -7.50 6.43
CA GLU A 35 3.38 -7.16 5.46
C GLU A 35 3.07 -7.76 4.08
N VAL A 36 3.26 -6.95 3.03
CA VAL A 36 2.98 -7.32 1.64
C VAL A 36 4.19 -7.05 0.74
N SER A 37 4.25 -7.75 -0.39
CA SER A 37 5.26 -7.50 -1.42
C SER A 37 4.94 -6.21 -2.16
N PHE A 38 6.00 -5.47 -2.51
CA PHE A 38 5.87 -4.24 -3.28
C PHE A 38 7.11 -4.01 -4.15
N VAL A 39 6.93 -3.16 -5.15
CA VAL A 39 8.00 -2.63 -6.01
C VAL A 39 7.95 -1.11 -5.97
N ILE A 40 9.11 -0.49 -5.82
CA ILE A 40 9.26 0.96 -5.93
C ILE A 40 9.39 1.32 -7.40
N ASP A 41 8.50 2.20 -7.88
CA ASP A 41 8.54 2.79 -9.22
C ASP A 41 8.56 4.32 -9.09
N GLY A 42 9.76 4.88 -9.03
CA GLY A 42 9.97 6.30 -8.75
C GLY A 42 9.43 6.69 -7.37
N GLN A 43 8.42 7.55 -7.33
CA GLN A 43 7.73 7.98 -6.10
C GLN A 43 6.43 7.21 -5.83
N THR A 44 6.20 6.12 -6.55
CA THR A 44 5.01 5.27 -6.38
C THR A 44 5.40 3.87 -5.95
N LEU A 45 4.49 3.18 -5.28
CA LEU A 45 4.64 1.78 -4.91
C LEU A 45 3.59 0.96 -5.65
N VAL A 46 4.03 -0.08 -6.34
CA VAL A 46 3.15 -1.11 -6.90
C VAL A 46 3.11 -2.26 -5.90
N VAL A 47 1.93 -2.52 -5.35
CA VAL A 47 1.73 -3.46 -4.22
C VAL A 47 0.75 -4.55 -4.61
N GLU A 48 1.08 -5.79 -4.31
CA GLU A 48 0.14 -6.92 -4.49
C GLU A 48 -0.79 -7.02 -3.29
N VAL A 49 -2.10 -7.08 -3.56
CA VAL A 49 -3.13 -7.18 -2.53
C VAL A 49 -3.11 -8.57 -1.91
N PRO A 50 -3.03 -8.69 -0.57
CA PRO A 50 -2.96 -9.97 0.11
C PRO A 50 -4.28 -10.75 0.00
N ASP A 51 -4.22 -12.05 0.30
CA ASP A 51 -5.40 -12.90 0.46
C ASP A 51 -6.14 -12.58 1.77
N ASP A 52 -6.99 -11.54 1.69
CA ASP A 52 -7.81 -11.05 2.79
C ASP A 52 -9.12 -10.44 2.23
N SER A 53 -9.96 -9.85 3.08
CA SER A 53 -11.24 -9.26 2.70
C SER A 53 -11.62 -8.09 3.59
N GLY A 54 -12.46 -7.18 3.06
CA GLY A 54 -12.95 -6.03 3.80
C GLY A 54 -12.01 -4.83 3.74
N THR A 55 -12.19 -3.88 4.65
CA THR A 55 -11.37 -2.66 4.69
C THR A 55 -10.14 -2.89 5.54
N VAL A 56 -8.96 -2.79 4.93
CA VAL A 56 -7.67 -2.96 5.60
C VAL A 56 -6.95 -1.61 5.77
N THR A 57 -6.16 -1.50 6.83
CA THR A 57 -5.34 -0.30 7.04
C THR A 57 -4.02 -0.40 6.28
N VAL A 58 -3.62 0.71 5.67
CA VAL A 58 -2.40 0.81 4.86
C VAL A 58 -1.43 1.77 5.50
N THR A 59 -0.20 1.32 5.73
CA THR A 59 0.94 2.16 6.13
C THR A 59 2.20 1.77 5.38
N VAL A 60 3.08 2.74 5.16
CA VAL A 60 4.40 2.54 4.57
C VAL A 60 5.45 2.93 5.61
N GLN A 61 6.49 2.11 5.76
CA GLN A 61 7.63 2.38 6.62
C GLN A 61 8.90 2.45 5.77
N GLY A 62 9.77 3.39 6.11
CA GLY A 62 11.04 3.64 5.43
C GLY A 62 12.07 4.22 6.39
N ALA A 63 13.23 4.59 5.86
CA ALA A 63 14.30 5.17 6.67
C ALA A 63 13.89 6.49 7.35
N ASP A 64 13.00 7.25 6.72
CA ASP A 64 12.54 8.56 7.17
C ASP A 64 11.33 8.50 8.12
N GLY A 65 10.84 7.30 8.43
CA GLY A 65 9.76 7.06 9.38
C GLY A 65 8.61 6.22 8.83
N THR A 66 7.43 6.41 9.41
CA THR A 66 6.18 5.75 9.00
C THR A 66 5.23 6.79 8.42
N SER A 67 4.51 6.44 7.34
CA SER A 67 3.48 7.29 6.76
C SER A 67 2.27 7.45 7.67
N ASP A 68 1.40 8.41 7.34
CA ASP A 68 0.03 8.41 7.84
C ASP A 68 -0.72 7.12 7.45
N THR A 69 -1.78 6.81 8.18
CA THR A 69 -2.65 5.66 7.88
C THR A 69 -3.62 6.00 6.74
N SER A 70 -3.71 5.10 5.78
CA SER A 70 -4.73 5.08 4.73
C SER A 70 -5.55 3.78 4.78
N ASN A 71 -6.55 3.64 3.91
CA ASN A 71 -7.36 2.43 3.82
C ASN A 71 -7.62 2.03 2.37
N VAL A 72 -7.83 0.74 2.16
CA VAL A 72 -8.25 0.16 0.88
C VAL A 72 -9.26 -0.95 1.16
N THR A 73 -10.21 -1.18 0.25
CA THR A 73 -11.17 -2.28 0.39
C THR A 73 -10.75 -3.48 -0.46
N ILE A 74 -10.45 -4.60 0.20
CA ILE A 74 -10.23 -5.86 -0.48
C ILE A 74 -11.59 -6.53 -0.74
N GLN A 75 -11.89 -6.75 -2.01
CA GLN A 75 -13.14 -7.38 -2.44
C GLN A 75 -12.99 -8.90 -2.35
N GLU A 76 -14.04 -9.57 -1.88
CA GLU A 76 -14.13 -11.02 -2.04
C GLU A 76 -14.11 -11.38 -3.54
N SER A 77 -13.45 -12.48 -3.86
CA SER A 77 -13.26 -12.96 -5.25
C SER A 77 -14.54 -13.46 -5.89
#